data_AF-A0A957P137-F1
#
_entry.id   AF-A0A957P137-F1
#
_cell.length_a   1.000
_cell.length_b   1.000
_cell.length_c   1.000
_cell.angle_alpha   90.00
_cell.angle_beta   90.00
_cell.angle_gamma   90.00
#
_symmetry.space_group_name_H-M   'P 1'
#
loop_
_entity.id
_entity.type
_entity.pdbx_description
1 polymer ?
#
loop_
_entity_poly.entity_id
_entity_poly.type
_entity_poly.pdbx_seq_one_letter_code
_entity_poly.pdbx_strand_id
1 'polypeptide(L)'
;MNTKAQPTRNLLAICLDSGDTLVDEGTEIKDARGAVLEAELIPGAAALVQQIKQRGYPLALVADGPAATFHNVLGHYGLYDLFDAWAISELVGAEKPDAAMFQTALAQL
;
A
#
# COMPACT_ATOMS: atom_id res chain seq x y z
N MET A 1 8.77 20.14 -32.16
CA MET A 1 8.47 18.99 -31.29
C MET A 1 8.59 19.48 -29.86
N ASN A 2 7.47 19.64 -29.14
CA ASN A 2 7.49 20.16 -27.77
C ASN A 2 7.81 19.01 -26.81
N THR A 3 9.05 18.93 -26.35
CA THR A 3 9.43 18.19 -25.15
C THR A 3 8.84 18.94 -23.96
N LYS A 4 7.69 18.51 -23.45
CA LYS A 4 7.25 18.93 -22.11
C LYS A 4 8.33 18.45 -21.15
N ALA A 5 9.02 19.39 -20.49
CA ALA A 5 9.91 19.06 -19.40
C ALA A 5 9.14 18.22 -18.37
N GLN A 6 9.67 17.04 -18.04
CA GLN A 6 9.13 16.21 -16.97
C GLN A 6 9.17 17.07 -15.69
N PRO A 7 8.07 17.25 -14.96
CA PRO A 7 8.09 18.03 -13.73
C PRO A 7 9.11 17.42 -12.76
N THR A 8 9.95 18.27 -12.16
CA THR A 8 10.86 17.87 -11.08
C THR A 8 10.01 17.38 -9.91
N ARG A 9 10.08 16.08 -9.58
CA ARG A 9 9.38 15.54 -8.40
C ARG A 9 10.14 15.93 -7.14
N ASN A 10 9.46 16.59 -6.21
CA ASN A 10 10.02 16.95 -4.90
C ASN A 10 9.94 15.82 -3.86
N LEU A 11 9.17 14.76 -4.16
CA LEU A 11 9.03 13.56 -3.32
C LEU A 11 9.47 12.34 -4.14
N LEU A 12 10.32 11.50 -3.55
CA LEU A 12 10.78 10.26 -4.17
C LEU A 12 9.64 9.24 -4.25
N ALA A 13 8.94 9.01 -3.13
CA ALA A 13 7.84 8.07 -3.03
C ALA A 13 6.92 8.44 -1.86
N ILE A 14 5.69 7.92 -1.88
CA ILE A 14 4.79 7.88 -0.73
C ILE A 14 4.70 6.42 -0.28
N CYS A 15 5.02 6.13 0.97
CA CYS A 15 4.85 4.82 1.57
C CYS A 15 3.62 4.86 2.48
N LEU A 16 2.63 4.01 2.24
CA LEU A 16 1.42 3.92 3.06
C LEU A 16 1.40 2.63 3.86
N ASP A 17 0.95 2.75 5.11
CA ASP A 17 0.48 1.63 5.90
C ASP A 17 -0.91 1.16 5.42
N SER A 18 -1.39 0.02 5.94
CA SER A 18 -2.72 -0.54 5.66
C SER A 18 -3.66 -0.45 6.86
N GLY A 19 -3.38 -1.17 7.95
CA GLY A 19 -4.24 -1.23 9.14
C GLY A 19 -4.39 0.15 9.80
N ASP A 20 -5.62 0.50 10.17
CA ASP A 20 -6.04 1.78 10.75
C ASP A 20 -5.56 3.04 10.00
N THR A 21 -5.18 2.86 8.73
CA THR A 21 -4.75 3.93 7.81
C THR A 21 -5.60 3.92 6.55
N LEU A 22 -5.67 2.76 5.89
CA LEU A 22 -6.50 2.52 4.72
C LEU A 22 -7.70 1.62 5.04
N VAL A 23 -7.47 0.61 5.88
CA VAL A 23 -8.44 -0.43 6.27
C VAL A 23 -8.78 -0.26 7.74
N ASP A 24 -10.04 -0.35 8.12
CA ASP A 24 -10.49 -0.35 9.52
C ASP A 24 -10.30 -1.74 10.12
N GLU A 25 -9.29 -1.91 10.99
CA GLU A 25 -8.99 -3.22 11.59
C GLU A 25 -10.14 -3.73 12.47
N GLY A 26 -10.99 -2.84 12.99
CA GLY A 26 -12.17 -3.19 13.77
C GLY A 26 -13.26 -3.93 12.98
N THR A 27 -13.16 -3.95 11.65
CA THR A 27 -14.12 -4.61 10.75
C THR A 27 -13.59 -5.90 10.14
N GLU A 28 -12.37 -6.31 10.47
CA GLU A 28 -11.72 -7.46 9.86
C GLU A 28 -12.43 -8.79 10.16
N ILE A 29 -12.72 -9.53 9.09
CA ILE A 29 -13.10 -10.94 9.15
C ILE A 29 -11.90 -11.76 8.71
N LYS A 30 -11.34 -12.57 9.61
CA LYS A 30 -10.11 -13.36 9.36
C LYS A 30 -10.42 -14.83 9.12
N ASP A 31 -9.57 -15.47 8.31
CA ASP A 31 -9.54 -16.92 8.19
C ASP A 31 -8.86 -17.59 9.39
N ALA A 32 -8.85 -18.92 9.43
CA ALA A 32 -8.23 -19.70 10.50
C ALA A 32 -6.70 -19.54 10.60
N ARG A 33 -6.06 -18.94 9.59
CA ARG A 33 -4.61 -18.68 9.54
C ARG A 33 -4.27 -17.23 9.88
N GLY A 34 -5.28 -16.39 10.13
CA GLY A 34 -5.14 -14.99 10.50
C GLY A 34 -5.10 -14.02 9.31
N ALA A 35 -5.26 -14.50 8.07
CA ALA A 35 -5.38 -13.62 6.92
C ALA A 35 -6.78 -12.98 6.89
N VAL A 36 -6.85 -11.69 6.59
CA VAL A 36 -8.13 -10.99 6.46
C VAL A 36 -8.77 -11.37 5.14
N LEU A 37 -10.03 -11.79 5.20
CA LEU A 37 -10.87 -12.09 4.04
C LEU A 37 -11.61 -10.84 3.57
N GLU A 38 -12.17 -10.08 4.52
CA GLU A 38 -13.00 -8.90 4.28
C GLU A 38 -12.76 -7.87 5.38
N ALA A 39 -12.78 -6.59 5.04
CA ALA A 39 -12.73 -5.46 5.94
C ALA A 39 -13.19 -4.19 5.21
N GLU A 40 -13.71 -3.21 5.94
CA GLU A 40 -14.10 -1.92 5.40
C GLU A 40 -12.91 -0.96 5.29
N LEU A 41 -13.01 0.01 4.38
CA LEU A 41 -12.04 1.09 4.27
C LEU A 41 -12.31 2.20 5.27
N ILE A 42 -11.23 2.81 5.79
CA ILE A 42 -11.31 4.10 6.47
C ILE A 42 -11.94 5.14 5.50
N PRO A 43 -12.92 5.95 5.93
CA PRO A 43 -13.55 6.94 5.07
C PRO A 43 -12.54 7.85 4.36
N GLY A 44 -12.57 7.84 3.02
CA GLY A 44 -11.67 8.64 2.18
C GLY A 44 -10.37 7.94 1.75
N ALA A 45 -10.05 6.75 2.28
CA ALA A 45 -8.84 6.01 1.93
C ALA A 45 -8.72 5.69 0.43
N ALA A 46 -9.81 5.20 -0.20
CA ALA A 46 -9.83 4.94 -1.63
C ALA A 46 -9.56 6.20 -2.46
N ALA A 47 -10.20 7.32 -2.10
CA ALA A 47 -10.02 8.60 -2.79
C ALA A 47 -8.59 9.12 -2.65
N LEU A 48 -7.97 8.96 -1.47
CA LEU A 48 -6.58 9.31 -1.23
C LEU A 48 -5.63 8.54 -2.17
N VAL A 49 -5.71 7.20 -2.18
CA VAL A 49 -4.87 6.34 -3.02
C VAL A 49 -5.02 6.69 -4.50
N GLN A 50 -6.27 6.81 -4.97
CA GLN A 50 -6.56 7.17 -6.36
C GLN A 50 -5.99 8.54 -6.74
N GLN A 51 -6.13 9.55 -5.87
CA GLN A 51 -5.61 10.88 -6.14
C GLN A 51 -4.08 10.94 -6.13
N ILE A 52 -3.42 10.19 -5.25
CA ILE A 52 -1.96 10.06 -5.24
C ILE A 52 -1.50 9.49 -6.60
N LYS A 53 -2.14 8.41 -7.06
CA LYS A 53 -1.82 7.78 -8.35
C LYS A 53 -2.10 8.71 -9.53
N GLN A 54 -3.23 9.39 -9.55
CA GLN A 54 -3.59 10.36 -10.60
C GLN A 54 -2.62 11.54 -10.69
N ARG A 55 -2.08 12.00 -9.55
CA ARG A 55 -1.04 13.05 -9.52
C ARG A 55 0.34 12.51 -9.94
N GLY A 56 0.46 11.19 -10.14
CA GLY A 56 1.67 10.54 -10.59
C GLY A 56 2.77 10.56 -9.54
N TYR A 57 2.47 10.31 -8.26
CA TYR A 57 3.52 10.01 -7.28
C TYR A 57 3.76 8.49 -7.24
N PRO A 58 5.03 8.03 -7.17
CA PRO A 58 5.33 6.64 -6.88
C PRO A 58 4.75 6.27 -5.51
N LEU A 59 3.96 5.20 -5.47
CA LEU A 59 3.20 4.82 -4.28
C LEU A 59 3.55 3.39 -3.86
N ALA A 60 3.98 3.19 -2.61
CA ALA A 60 4.33 1.88 -2.05
C ALA A 60 3.43 1.49 -0.88
N LEU A 61 3.09 0.21 -0.80
CA LEU A 61 2.44 -0.39 0.37
C LEU A 61 3.53 -0.92 1.30
N VAL A 62 3.55 -0.48 2.55
CA VAL A 62 4.48 -0.94 3.58
C VAL A 62 3.68 -1.38 4.81
N ALA A 63 3.39 -2.68 4.90
CA ALA A 63 2.43 -3.21 5.85
C ALA A 63 2.90 -4.51 6.49
N ASP A 64 2.56 -4.70 7.76
CA ASP A 64 2.87 -5.91 8.52
C ASP A 64 1.64 -6.82 8.56
N GLY A 65 1.84 -8.11 8.29
CA GLY A 65 0.80 -9.12 8.35
C GLY A 65 0.82 -10.08 7.16
N PRO A 66 -0.18 -11.00 7.10
CA PRO A 66 -0.23 -12.00 6.05
C PRO A 66 -0.39 -11.38 4.65
N ALA A 67 0.32 -11.88 3.65
CA ALA A 67 0.28 -11.28 2.31
C ALA A 67 -1.11 -11.33 1.66
N ALA A 68 -1.86 -12.40 1.93
CA ALA A 68 -3.22 -12.57 1.46
C ALA A 68 -4.17 -11.48 1.95
N THR A 69 -3.97 -10.93 3.17
CA THR A 69 -4.78 -9.83 3.73
C THR A 69 -4.87 -8.65 2.77
N PHE A 70 -3.72 -8.19 2.29
CA PHE A 70 -3.66 -6.98 1.46
C PHE A 70 -4.24 -7.22 0.06
N HIS A 71 -4.01 -8.41 -0.51
CA HIS A 71 -4.59 -8.76 -1.80
C HIS A 71 -6.13 -8.90 -1.70
N ASN A 72 -6.64 -9.55 -0.67
CA ASN A 72 -8.08 -9.75 -0.47
C ASN A 72 -8.79 -8.41 -0.29
N VAL A 73 -8.36 -7.61 0.70
CA VAL A 73 -9.04 -6.37 1.07
C VAL A 73 -8.83 -5.29 0.01
N LEU A 74 -7.58 -4.90 -0.29
CA LEU A 74 -7.32 -3.83 -1.25
C LEU A 74 -7.67 -4.24 -2.68
N GLY A 75 -7.58 -5.54 -3.01
CA GLY A 75 -8.00 -6.06 -4.31
C GLY A 75 -9.51 -5.98 -4.51
N HIS A 76 -10.32 -6.27 -3.47
CA HIS A 76 -11.78 -6.11 -3.51
C HIS A 76 -12.20 -4.69 -3.91
N TYR A 77 -11.50 -3.67 -3.40
CA TYR A 77 -11.76 -2.26 -3.72
C TYR A 77 -11.03 -1.75 -4.98
N GLY A 78 -10.29 -2.61 -5.70
CA GLY A 78 -9.51 -2.22 -6.89
C GLY A 78 -8.37 -1.24 -6.58
N LEU A 79 -7.85 -1.26 -5.34
CA LEU A 79 -6.77 -0.37 -4.88
C LEU A 79 -5.39 -1.04 -4.93
N TYR A 80 -5.32 -2.37 -4.80
CA TYR A 80 -4.04 -3.09 -4.72
C TYR A 80 -3.13 -2.80 -5.93
N ASP A 81 -3.68 -2.81 -7.14
CA ASP A 81 -2.93 -2.57 -8.38
C ASP A 81 -2.59 -1.09 -8.63
N LEU A 82 -3.04 -0.17 -7.77
CA LEU A 82 -2.64 1.24 -7.85
C LEU A 82 -1.26 1.48 -7.23
N PHE A 83 -0.78 0.57 -6.38
CA PHE A 83 0.56 0.62 -5.83
C PHE A 83 1.60 0.23 -6.88
N ASP A 84 2.76 0.89 -6.81
CA ASP A 84 3.92 0.63 -7.67
C ASP A 84 4.93 -0.32 -7.01
N ALA A 85 4.86 -0.49 -5.68
CA ALA A 85 5.75 -1.34 -4.90
C ALA A 85 5.06 -1.90 -3.66
N TRP A 86 5.55 -3.04 -3.18
CA TRP A 86 5.03 -3.72 -1.99
C TRP A 86 6.16 -4.18 -1.08
N ALA A 87 6.10 -3.80 0.19
CA ALA A 87 6.87 -4.40 1.27
C ALA A 87 5.89 -4.92 2.32
N ILE A 88 5.64 -6.23 2.26
CA ILE A 88 4.72 -6.95 3.14
C ILE A 88 5.56 -7.81 4.08
N SER A 89 5.35 -7.72 5.40
CA SER A 89 6.27 -8.36 6.36
C SER A 89 6.42 -9.87 6.17
N GLU A 90 5.33 -10.59 5.82
CA GLU A 90 5.38 -12.02 5.50
C GLU A 90 6.37 -12.32 4.35
N LEU A 91 6.40 -11.45 3.32
CA LEU A 91 7.24 -11.62 2.13
C LEU A 91 8.67 -11.13 2.35
N VAL A 92 8.84 -10.07 3.14
CA VAL A 92 10.14 -9.46 3.46
C VAL A 92 10.89 -10.28 4.53
N GLY A 93 10.17 -10.92 5.44
CA GLY A 93 10.74 -11.61 6.60
C GLY A 93 11.16 -10.68 7.74
N ALA A 94 10.66 -9.43 7.75
CA ALA A 94 10.88 -8.42 8.78
C ALA A 94 9.60 -7.59 8.95
N GLU A 95 9.42 -6.96 10.11
CA GLU A 95 8.28 -6.07 10.42
C GLU A 95 8.75 -4.63 10.67
N LYS A 96 7.86 -3.65 10.54
CA LYS A 96 8.16 -2.28 11.00
C LYS A 96 8.46 -2.32 12.51
N PRO A 97 9.42 -1.53 13.03
CA PRO A 97 10.12 -0.43 12.36
C PRO A 97 11.44 -0.82 11.66
N ASP A 98 11.66 -2.09 11.30
CA ASP A 98 12.88 -2.49 10.59
C ASP A 98 13.02 -1.72 9.26
N ALA A 99 14.21 -1.16 9.01
CA ALA A 99 14.51 -0.40 7.81
C ALA A 99 14.39 -1.25 6.52
N ALA A 100 14.54 -2.57 6.63
CA ALA A 100 14.39 -3.50 5.50
C ALA A 100 13.04 -3.37 4.81
N MET A 101 11.97 -3.04 5.55
CA MET A 101 10.64 -2.81 4.99
C MET A 101 10.63 -1.65 3.99
N PHE A 102 11.18 -0.51 4.37
CA PHE A 102 11.24 0.67 3.51
C PHE A 102 12.26 0.53 2.39
N GLN A 103 13.41 -0.09 2.66
CA GLN A 103 14.44 -0.35 1.64
C GLN A 103 13.90 -1.27 0.54
N THR A 104 13.14 -2.31 0.91
CA THR A 104 12.51 -3.23 -0.05
C THR A 104 11.48 -2.52 -0.93
N ALA A 105 10.66 -1.64 -0.34
CA ALA A 105 9.71 -0.84 -1.11
C ALA A 105 10.41 0.12 -2.08
N LEU A 106 11.41 0.87 -1.61
CA LEU A 106 12.12 1.85 -2.42
C LEU A 106 12.97 1.22 -3.53
N ALA A 107 13.45 -0.02 -3.38
CA ALA A 107 14.20 -0.73 -4.41
C ALA A 107 13.33 -1.15 -5.62
N GLN A 108 12.00 -1.08 -5.51
CA GLN A 108 11.06 -1.45 -6.58
C GLN A 108 10.59 -0.24 -7.41
N LEU A 109 10.89 1.00 -6.99
CA LEU A 109 10.42 2.25 -7.60
C LEU A 109 11.48 2.92 -8.48
#